data_AF-S1R272-F1
#
_entry.id   AF-S1R272-F1
#
_cell.length_a   1.000
_cell.length_b   1.000
_cell.length_c   1.000
_cell.angle_alpha   90.00
_cell.angle_beta   90.00
_cell.angle_gamma   90.00
#
_symmetry.space_group_name_H-M   'P 1'
#
loop_
_entity.id
_entity.type
_entity.pdbx_description
1 polymer ?
#
loop_
_entity_poly.entity_id
_entity_poly.type
_entity_poly.pdbx_seq_one_letter_code
_entity_poly.pdbx_strand_id
1 'polypeptide(L)'
;MLYRLLWQKSKVLLLLFSLLAITFLASNTRSNIVGWQGSYDFFYSDYFAKGFKANNYYLYESNGSQKKVSLENYRTHLLEVNPKKKSFPYTSTLLGRERLYFRYDSLSKKNLLCIFLVLAFGFSMCFWDLKSKFNTFLFSLQYSRKQLFRSKFILYSLFLLGTIFIGSALAEGMIYFSIPEKYIHWDWLQTLYAIFSCCLSYYFLFVIGVFLGVILGNLFTGPMIIAFVSLLYTLFQQSIVFYPHWEDWLGTAVHDAAFNGMHPKQIILYTLLIAACLFLSNHYYQRLSLETNGQFLQFSHLKLPAFLTMSIATTLIIISYIRVSSYITHLGDYIYLFILFLLITMLSAVIVYYQTWLNRWAMRKERNT
;
A
#
# COMPACT_ATOMS: atom_id res chain seq x y z
N MET A 1 25.44 -20.49 11.83
CA MET A 1 25.93 -19.34 12.64
C MET A 1 25.31 -18.01 12.21
N LEU A 2 25.40 -17.61 10.93
CA LEU A 2 24.87 -16.33 10.43
C LEU A 2 23.39 -16.05 10.77
N TYR A 3 22.47 -16.99 10.53
CA TYR A 3 21.04 -16.81 10.85
C TYR A 3 20.79 -16.56 12.35
N ARG A 4 21.55 -17.21 13.24
CA ARG A 4 21.43 -17.01 14.69
C ARG A 4 21.82 -15.59 15.09
N LEU A 5 22.88 -15.04 14.48
CA LEU A 5 23.31 -13.65 14.69
C LEU A 5 22.25 -12.66 14.17
N LEU A 6 21.77 -12.86 12.95
CA LEU A 6 20.75 -12.00 12.34
C LEU A 6 19.44 -12.03 13.14
N TRP A 7 19.05 -13.22 13.62
CA TRP A 7 17.91 -13.40 14.52
C TRP A 7 18.11 -12.66 15.83
N GLN A 8 19.24 -12.85 16.53
CA GLN A 8 19.49 -12.17 17.80
C GLN A 8 19.43 -10.65 17.67
N LYS A 9 19.93 -10.11 16.56
CA LYS A 9 19.88 -8.67 16.26
C LYS A 9 18.47 -8.17 15.95
N SER A 10 17.68 -8.96 15.22
CA SER A 10 16.42 -8.50 14.61
C SER A 10 15.15 -9.01 15.32
N LYS A 11 15.25 -9.97 16.26
CA LYS A 11 14.11 -10.68 16.85
C LYS A 11 13.03 -9.75 17.41
N VAL A 12 13.42 -8.67 18.10
CA VAL A 12 12.45 -7.74 18.70
C VAL A 12 11.68 -7.02 17.60
N LEU A 13 12.38 -6.54 16.58
CA LEU A 13 11.78 -5.87 15.44
C LEU A 13 10.87 -6.81 14.65
N LEU A 14 11.32 -8.05 14.41
CA LEU A 14 10.54 -9.09 13.73
C LEU A 14 9.24 -9.40 14.48
N LEU A 15 9.32 -9.68 15.77
CA LEU A 15 8.16 -10.04 16.60
C LEU A 15 7.21 -8.85 16.79
N LEU A 16 7.73 -7.64 17.00
CA LEU A 16 6.93 -6.42 17.13
C LEU A 16 6.18 -6.14 15.83
N PHE A 17 6.87 -6.22 14.68
CA PHE A 17 6.23 -6.09 13.37
C PHE A 17 5.12 -7.13 13.18
N SER A 18 5.41 -8.40 13.51
CA SER A 18 4.43 -9.48 13.39
C SER A 18 3.17 -9.21 14.22
N LEU A 19 3.35 -8.81 15.48
CA LEU A 19 2.25 -8.47 16.37
C LEU A 19 1.42 -7.30 15.83
N LEU A 20 2.07 -6.22 15.41
CA LEU A 20 1.40 -5.02 14.90
C LEU A 20 0.64 -5.31 13.60
N ALA A 21 1.24 -6.03 12.66
CA ALA A 21 0.62 -6.36 11.38
C ALA A 21 -0.60 -7.28 11.55
N ILE A 22 -0.50 -8.32 12.40
CA ILE A 22 -1.65 -9.20 12.69
C ILE A 22 -2.76 -8.41 13.39
N THR A 23 -2.42 -7.61 14.39
CA THR A 23 -3.40 -6.77 15.11
C THR A 23 -4.10 -5.81 14.17
N PHE A 24 -3.34 -5.21 13.24
CA PHE A 24 -3.88 -4.31 12.24
C PHE A 24 -4.87 -5.02 11.31
N LEU A 25 -4.48 -6.16 10.72
CA LEU A 25 -5.35 -6.94 9.83
C LEU A 25 -6.63 -7.37 10.55
N ALA A 26 -6.51 -7.90 11.77
CA ALA A 26 -7.66 -8.28 12.61
C ALA A 26 -8.56 -7.08 12.95
N SER A 27 -7.97 -5.92 13.30
CA SER A 27 -8.71 -4.70 13.58
C SER A 27 -9.46 -4.19 12.36
N ASN A 28 -8.86 -4.28 11.17
CA ASN A 28 -9.52 -3.83 9.96
C ASN A 28 -10.69 -4.76 9.60
N THR A 29 -10.48 -6.07 9.69
CA THR A 29 -11.55 -7.07 9.52
C THR A 29 -12.68 -6.88 10.51
N ARG A 30 -12.37 -6.64 11.79
CA ARG A 30 -13.39 -6.32 12.79
C ARG A 30 -14.21 -5.10 12.38
N SER A 31 -13.55 -4.07 11.86
CA SER A 31 -14.27 -2.89 11.38
C SER A 31 -15.19 -3.20 10.20
N ASN A 32 -14.79 -4.10 9.30
CA ASN A 32 -15.63 -4.54 8.18
C ASN A 32 -16.85 -5.34 8.67
N ILE A 33 -16.65 -6.22 9.66
CA ILE A 33 -17.74 -6.98 10.31
C ILE A 33 -18.73 -6.03 10.99
N VAL A 34 -18.24 -5.05 11.76
CA VAL A 34 -19.11 -4.05 12.40
C VAL A 34 -19.86 -3.20 11.36
N GLY A 35 -19.20 -2.85 10.25
CA GLY A 35 -19.85 -2.18 9.12
C GLY A 35 -20.96 -3.04 8.49
N TRP A 36 -20.73 -4.35 8.38
CA TRP A 36 -21.73 -5.31 7.90
C TRP A 36 -22.94 -5.37 8.83
N GLN A 37 -22.69 -5.52 10.13
CA GLN A 37 -23.74 -5.58 11.15
C GLN A 37 -24.56 -4.29 11.17
N GLY A 38 -23.92 -3.12 11.10
CA GLY A 38 -24.64 -1.85 10.99
C GLY A 38 -25.50 -1.73 9.72
N SER A 39 -25.03 -2.29 8.60
CA SER A 39 -25.82 -2.37 7.36
C SER A 39 -27.00 -3.32 7.51
N TYR A 40 -26.79 -4.46 8.16
CA TYR A 40 -27.82 -5.44 8.47
C TYR A 40 -28.93 -4.78 9.31
N ASP A 41 -28.57 -4.13 10.41
CA ASP A 41 -29.52 -3.46 11.31
C ASP A 41 -30.31 -2.37 10.57
N PHE A 42 -29.65 -1.59 9.69
CA PHE A 42 -30.32 -0.58 8.87
C PHE A 42 -31.34 -1.20 7.91
N PHE A 43 -30.96 -2.22 7.13
CA PHE A 43 -31.87 -2.83 6.14
C PHE A 43 -33.02 -3.62 6.78
N TYR A 44 -32.82 -4.12 8.00
CA TYR A 44 -33.87 -4.77 8.79
C TYR A 44 -34.69 -3.79 9.66
N SER A 45 -34.34 -2.50 9.68
CA SER A 45 -35.11 -1.47 10.41
C SER A 45 -36.49 -1.20 9.80
N ASP A 46 -37.44 -0.78 10.65
CA ASP A 46 -38.77 -0.32 10.23
C ASP A 46 -38.70 0.90 9.31
N TYR A 47 -37.72 1.77 9.53
CA TYR A 47 -37.50 2.96 8.72
C TYR A 47 -37.25 2.58 7.26
N PHE A 48 -36.28 1.68 7.03
CA PHE A 48 -35.98 1.20 5.68
C PHE A 48 -37.16 0.44 5.08
N ALA A 49 -37.83 -0.44 5.85
CA ALA A 49 -38.96 -1.21 5.35
C ALA A 49 -40.15 -0.31 4.92
N LYS A 50 -40.41 0.79 5.64
CA LYS A 50 -41.44 1.79 5.26
C LYS A 50 -41.02 2.55 4.01
N GLY A 51 -39.77 3.01 3.93
CA GLY A 51 -39.23 3.65 2.73
C GLY A 51 -39.28 2.75 1.49
N PHE A 52 -38.96 1.46 1.67
CA PHE A 52 -39.02 0.45 0.60
C PHE A 52 -40.42 0.22 0.05
N LYS A 53 -41.45 0.32 0.90
CA LYS A 53 -42.84 0.22 0.45
C LYS A 53 -43.32 1.48 -0.27
N ALA A 54 -42.82 2.65 0.15
CA ALA A 54 -43.19 3.94 -0.42
C ALA A 54 -42.55 4.19 -1.80
N ASN A 55 -41.32 3.70 -2.00
CA ASN A 55 -40.58 3.85 -3.25
C ASN A 55 -40.53 2.51 -4.01
N ASN A 56 -40.78 2.52 -5.32
CA ASN A 56 -40.57 1.31 -6.13
C ASN A 56 -39.06 1.07 -6.31
N TYR A 57 -38.46 0.27 -5.43
CA TYR A 57 -37.08 -0.16 -5.57
C TYR A 57 -36.97 -1.25 -6.65
N TYR A 58 -36.00 -1.08 -7.54
CA TYR A 58 -35.67 -2.02 -8.61
C TYR A 58 -34.24 -2.51 -8.44
N LEU A 59 -34.00 -3.79 -8.76
CA LEU A 59 -32.66 -4.25 -9.10
C LEU A 59 -32.52 -4.17 -10.62
N TYR A 60 -31.35 -3.73 -11.05
CA TYR A 60 -31.04 -3.56 -12.46
C TYR A 60 -30.23 -4.79 -12.92
N GLU A 61 -30.55 -5.40 -14.07
CA GLU A 61 -29.85 -6.58 -14.63
C GLU A 61 -28.88 -6.29 -15.79
N SER A 62 -27.79 -7.04 -16.00
CA SER A 62 -26.71 -6.74 -16.97
C SER A 62 -27.09 -6.24 -18.37
N ASN A 63 -28.29 -6.56 -18.81
CA ASN A 63 -28.86 -6.21 -20.10
C ASN A 63 -29.61 -4.85 -20.11
N GLY A 64 -29.57 -4.08 -19.02
CA GLY A 64 -30.32 -2.82 -18.89
C GLY A 64 -31.74 -3.00 -18.32
N SER A 65 -32.20 -4.23 -18.10
CA SER A 65 -33.58 -4.49 -17.65
C SER A 65 -33.76 -4.22 -16.15
N GLN A 66 -34.93 -3.69 -15.79
CA GLN A 66 -35.31 -3.43 -14.40
C GLN A 66 -36.21 -4.55 -13.92
N LYS A 67 -35.85 -5.16 -12.80
CA LYS A 67 -36.68 -6.15 -12.13
C LYS A 67 -37.14 -5.60 -10.81
N LYS A 68 -38.46 -5.57 -10.59
CA LYS A 68 -39.02 -5.29 -9.26
C LYS A 68 -38.72 -6.48 -8.37
N VAL A 69 -38.14 -6.23 -7.21
CA VAL A 69 -37.65 -7.29 -6.31
C VAL A 69 -38.35 -7.18 -4.97
N SER A 70 -38.59 -8.33 -4.33
CA SER A 70 -39.13 -8.36 -2.97
C SER A 70 -38.13 -7.75 -1.98
N LEU A 71 -38.64 -7.22 -0.86
CA LEU A 71 -37.81 -6.64 0.19
C LEU A 71 -36.74 -7.62 0.69
N GLU A 72 -37.09 -8.91 0.87
CA GLU A 72 -36.15 -9.90 1.37
C GLU A 72 -35.04 -10.24 0.36
N ASN A 73 -35.37 -10.32 -0.93
CA ASN A 73 -34.36 -10.52 -1.97
C ASN A 73 -33.46 -9.27 -2.10
N TYR A 74 -34.02 -8.07 -1.94
CA TYR A 74 -33.25 -6.83 -1.95
C TYR A 74 -32.26 -6.77 -0.77
N ARG A 75 -32.72 -7.10 0.44
CA ARG A 75 -31.87 -7.21 1.65
C ARG A 75 -30.76 -8.23 1.48
N THR A 76 -31.13 -9.44 1.03
CA THR A 76 -30.17 -10.55 0.88
C THR A 76 -29.06 -10.19 -0.10
N HIS A 77 -29.39 -9.49 -1.17
CA HIS A 77 -28.42 -9.07 -2.17
C HIS A 77 -27.50 -7.93 -1.69
N LEU A 78 -28.03 -6.92 -0.98
CA LEU A 78 -27.21 -5.83 -0.47
C LEU A 78 -26.27 -6.24 0.67
N LEU A 79 -26.61 -7.30 1.38
CA LEU A 79 -25.81 -7.86 2.47
C LEU A 79 -24.87 -8.98 2.02
N GLU A 80 -24.92 -9.36 0.73
CA GLU A 80 -24.12 -10.43 0.15
C GLU A 80 -22.62 -10.09 0.20
N VAL A 81 -21.86 -10.97 0.82
CA VAL A 81 -20.40 -10.91 0.88
C VAL A 81 -19.85 -11.83 -0.21
N ASN A 82 -19.01 -11.25 -1.07
CA ASN A 82 -18.44 -11.93 -2.23
C ASN A 82 -19.47 -12.39 -3.27
N PRO A 83 -20.25 -11.48 -3.87
CA PRO A 83 -21.25 -11.87 -4.84
C PRO A 83 -20.63 -12.61 -6.02
N LYS A 84 -21.23 -13.73 -6.45
CA LYS A 84 -20.79 -14.43 -7.67
C LYS A 84 -20.81 -13.42 -8.81
N LYS A 85 -19.73 -13.36 -9.60
CA LYS A 85 -19.41 -12.41 -10.70
C LYS A 85 -20.49 -12.21 -11.80
N LYS A 86 -21.72 -12.70 -11.62
CA LYS A 86 -22.88 -12.59 -12.50
C LYS A 86 -24.18 -12.11 -11.81
N SER A 87 -24.20 -11.69 -10.54
CA SER A 87 -25.37 -11.00 -9.97
C SER A 87 -25.37 -9.49 -10.26
N PHE A 88 -25.14 -9.16 -11.54
CA PHE A 88 -25.41 -7.89 -12.23
C PHE A 88 -24.28 -6.83 -12.29
N PRO A 89 -23.86 -6.41 -13.50
CA PRO A 89 -23.01 -5.24 -13.74
C PRO A 89 -23.90 -4.00 -13.83
N TYR A 90 -23.76 -3.05 -12.89
CA TYR A 90 -24.21 -1.69 -13.15
C TYR A 90 -23.15 -0.64 -12.87
N THR A 91 -22.93 0.08 -13.95
CA THR A 91 -22.37 1.42 -14.05
C THR A 91 -22.77 2.31 -12.89
N SER A 92 -21.78 3.04 -12.40
CA SER A 92 -21.79 4.05 -11.34
C SER A 92 -22.75 5.23 -11.55
N THR A 93 -23.63 5.21 -12.55
CA THR A 93 -24.27 6.43 -13.06
C THR A 93 -25.75 6.64 -12.70
N LEU A 94 -26.51 5.62 -12.25
CA LEU A 94 -27.96 5.78 -12.00
C LEU A 94 -28.44 5.48 -10.57
N LEU A 95 -27.61 4.83 -9.73
CA LEU A 95 -27.86 4.75 -8.28
C LEU A 95 -27.16 5.91 -7.57
N GLY A 96 -27.63 7.12 -7.86
CA GLY A 96 -27.26 8.32 -7.11
C GLY A 96 -27.66 8.15 -5.64
N ARG A 97 -26.67 8.24 -4.74
CA ARG A 97 -26.79 8.38 -3.27
C ARG A 97 -27.12 7.16 -2.40
N GLU A 98 -27.62 6.04 -2.90
CA GLU A 98 -28.03 4.89 -2.04
C GLU A 98 -27.11 3.66 -2.11
N ARG A 99 -25.83 3.82 -2.48
CA ARG A 99 -24.82 2.76 -2.31
C ARG A 99 -24.33 2.72 -0.85
N LEU A 100 -25.09 2.06 0.02
CA LEU A 100 -24.77 1.95 1.45
C LEU A 100 -24.05 0.63 1.76
N TYR A 101 -22.75 0.77 2.05
CA TYR A 101 -22.00 0.11 3.13
C TYR A 101 -21.36 -1.27 2.99
N PHE A 102 -21.43 -1.98 1.87
CA PHE A 102 -20.49 -3.09 1.58
C PHE A 102 -19.49 -2.78 0.46
N ARG A 103 -18.99 -1.53 0.44
CA ARG A 103 -17.70 -1.29 -0.22
C ARG A 103 -16.64 -1.78 0.76
N TYR A 104 -15.89 -2.81 0.38
CA TYR A 104 -14.49 -2.91 0.79
C TYR A 104 -13.88 -1.58 0.38
N ASP A 105 -13.85 -0.61 1.31
CA ASP A 105 -13.14 0.64 1.12
C ASP A 105 -11.67 0.24 1.19
N SER A 106 -11.17 -0.33 0.10
CA SER A 106 -9.81 -0.87 -0.06
C SER A 106 -8.75 0.18 0.26
N LEU A 107 -9.16 1.44 0.40
CA LEU A 107 -8.37 2.60 0.76
C LEU A 107 -9.00 3.48 1.83
N SER A 108 -9.54 2.85 2.87
CA SER A 108 -9.75 3.58 4.12
C SER A 108 -8.40 4.08 4.66
N LYS A 109 -8.40 5.21 5.39
CA LYS A 109 -7.24 5.74 6.14
C LYS A 109 -6.52 4.69 6.99
N LYS A 110 -7.21 3.57 7.30
CA LYS A 110 -6.67 2.45 8.08
C LYS A 110 -5.48 1.83 7.35
N ASN A 111 -5.55 1.62 6.04
CA ASN A 111 -4.52 0.87 5.30
C ASN A 111 -3.17 1.60 5.23
N LEU A 112 -3.16 2.94 5.35
CA LEU A 112 -1.94 3.75 5.36
C LEU A 112 -0.97 3.30 6.46
N LEU A 113 -1.47 2.96 7.65
CA LEU A 113 -0.62 2.53 8.77
C LEU A 113 0.08 1.21 8.44
N CYS A 114 -0.64 0.22 7.90
CA CYS A 114 -0.06 -1.06 7.54
C CYS A 114 0.94 -0.94 6.39
N ILE A 115 0.59 -0.15 5.37
CA ILE A 115 1.49 0.19 4.25
C ILE A 115 2.79 0.80 4.80
N PHE A 116 2.68 1.76 5.74
CA PHE A 116 3.84 2.36 6.40
C PHE A 116 4.64 1.34 7.20
N LEU A 117 4.00 0.50 8.02
CA LEU A 117 4.67 -0.53 8.82
C LEU A 117 5.45 -1.51 7.94
N VAL A 118 4.87 -1.97 6.83
CA VAL A 118 5.50 -2.92 5.91
C VAL A 118 6.67 -2.28 5.15
N LEU A 119 6.51 -1.04 4.67
CA LEU A 119 7.61 -0.27 4.06
C LEU A 119 8.74 -0.02 5.07
N ALA A 120 8.40 0.39 6.29
CA ALA A 120 9.36 0.63 7.37
C ALA A 120 10.08 -0.66 7.79
N PHE A 121 9.38 -1.79 7.81
CA PHE A 121 9.96 -3.10 8.08
C PHE A 121 10.99 -3.49 7.02
N GLY A 122 10.66 -3.35 5.73
CA GLY A 122 11.62 -3.56 4.64
C GLY A 122 12.81 -2.60 4.70
N PHE A 123 12.54 -1.32 4.95
CA PHE A 123 13.57 -0.28 5.10
C PHE A 123 14.54 -0.59 6.24
N SER A 124 14.03 -1.03 7.39
CA SER A 124 14.83 -1.31 8.58
C SER A 124 15.87 -2.41 8.35
N MET A 125 15.59 -3.38 7.47
CA MET A 125 16.47 -4.53 7.19
C MET A 125 17.89 -4.11 6.81
N CYS A 126 18.04 -3.06 6.00
CA CYS A 126 19.37 -2.57 5.58
C CYS A 126 19.75 -1.28 6.30
N PHE A 127 18.78 -0.41 6.60
CA PHE A 127 19.04 0.90 7.17
C PHE A 127 19.48 0.83 8.64
N TRP A 128 18.89 -0.05 9.43
CA TRP A 128 19.24 -0.21 10.85
C TRP A 128 20.68 -0.69 11.03
N ASP A 129 21.14 -1.55 10.12
CA ASP A 129 22.50 -2.08 10.14
C ASP A 129 23.54 -1.02 9.75
N LEU A 130 23.18 -0.10 8.85
CA LEU A 130 23.99 1.05 8.52
C LEU A 130 24.16 1.98 9.73
N LYS A 131 23.08 2.22 10.49
CA LYS A 131 23.09 3.18 11.60
C LYS A 131 23.67 2.63 12.89
N SER A 132 23.47 1.35 13.16
CA SER A 132 24.06 0.67 14.32
C SER A 132 25.52 0.24 14.12
N LYS A 133 26.16 0.64 13.00
CA LYS A 133 27.51 0.20 12.58
C LYS A 133 27.66 -1.33 12.50
N PHE A 134 26.55 -2.06 12.48
CA PHE A 134 26.55 -3.52 12.41
C PHE A 134 27.09 -4.03 11.08
N ASN A 135 26.97 -3.23 10.01
CA ASN A 135 27.62 -3.53 8.73
C ASN A 135 29.14 -3.65 8.84
N THR A 136 29.80 -2.89 9.72
CA THR A 136 31.25 -3.02 9.95
C THR A 136 31.60 -4.40 10.51
N PHE A 137 30.85 -4.87 11.51
CA PHE A 137 30.99 -6.21 12.06
C PHE A 137 30.65 -7.31 11.03
N LEU A 138 29.58 -7.12 10.25
CA LEU A 138 29.19 -8.12 9.25
C LEU A 138 30.19 -8.22 8.10
N PHE A 139 30.79 -7.11 7.69
CA PHE A 139 31.81 -7.08 6.62
C PHE A 139 33.17 -7.59 7.09
N SER A 140 33.43 -7.66 8.40
CA SER A 140 34.62 -8.34 8.93
C SER A 140 34.46 -9.87 9.03
N LEU A 141 33.25 -10.40 8.86
CA LEU A 141 33.04 -11.86 8.81
C LEU A 141 33.49 -12.42 7.45
N GLN A 142 33.81 -13.71 7.40
CA GLN A 142 34.20 -14.44 6.18
C GLN A 142 33.05 -14.67 5.18
N TYR A 143 31.93 -13.95 5.31
CA TYR A 143 30.77 -14.07 4.42
C TYR A 143 30.80 -12.98 3.33
N SER A 144 30.49 -13.37 2.09
CA SER A 144 30.38 -12.39 1.01
C SER A 144 29.18 -11.46 1.21
N ARG A 145 29.25 -10.22 0.70
CA ARG A 145 28.14 -9.25 0.76
C ARG A 145 26.84 -9.79 0.17
N LYS A 146 26.94 -10.60 -0.90
CA LYS A 146 25.80 -11.27 -1.53
C LYS A 146 25.15 -12.29 -0.59
N GLN A 147 25.94 -13.09 0.12
CA GLN A 147 25.43 -14.03 1.12
C GLN A 147 24.77 -13.29 2.29
N LEU A 148 25.41 -12.23 2.80
CA LEU A 148 24.85 -11.40 3.87
C LEU A 148 23.50 -10.81 3.49
N PHE A 149 23.39 -10.22 2.29
CA PHE A 149 22.11 -9.68 1.79
C PHE A 149 21.05 -10.78 1.67
N ARG A 150 21.38 -11.89 1.01
CA ARG A 150 20.44 -13.00 0.78
C ARG A 150 19.92 -13.60 2.08
N SER A 151 20.78 -13.85 3.06
CA SER A 151 20.37 -14.43 4.35
C SER A 151 19.46 -13.48 5.15
N LYS A 152 19.77 -12.18 5.17
CA LYS A 152 18.88 -11.17 5.78
C LYS A 152 17.55 -11.11 5.06
N PHE A 153 17.58 -11.04 3.74
CA PHE A 153 16.40 -10.94 2.90
C PHE A 153 15.47 -12.12 3.12
N ILE A 154 15.99 -13.35 3.08
CA ILE A 154 15.19 -14.56 3.33
C ILE A 154 14.55 -14.52 4.72
N LEU A 155 15.30 -14.13 5.76
CA LEU A 155 14.78 -14.04 7.12
C LEU A 155 13.60 -13.05 7.21
N TYR A 156 13.79 -11.82 6.75
CA TYR A 156 12.74 -10.79 6.82
C TYR A 156 11.54 -11.12 5.92
N SER A 157 11.78 -11.65 4.71
CA SER A 157 10.72 -12.07 3.78
C SER A 157 9.88 -13.21 4.35
N LEU A 158 10.48 -14.20 5.01
CA LEU A 158 9.75 -15.29 5.65
C LEU A 158 8.87 -14.77 6.79
N PHE A 159 9.39 -13.87 7.63
CA PHE A 159 8.61 -13.27 8.70
C PHE A 159 7.46 -12.42 8.16
N LEU A 160 7.70 -11.61 7.13
CA LEU A 160 6.65 -10.85 6.46
C LEU A 160 5.56 -11.77 5.92
N LEU A 161 5.92 -12.69 5.03
CA LEU A 161 4.96 -13.56 4.35
C LEU A 161 4.20 -14.43 5.35
N GLY A 162 4.88 -15.01 6.34
CA GLY A 162 4.23 -15.79 7.39
C GLY A 162 3.24 -14.96 8.22
N THR A 163 3.64 -13.74 8.59
CA THR A 163 2.77 -12.81 9.35
C THR A 163 1.52 -12.42 8.56
N ILE A 164 1.71 -11.98 7.31
CA ILE A 164 0.59 -11.52 6.47
C ILE A 164 -0.32 -12.70 6.10
N PHE A 165 0.24 -13.89 5.84
CA PHE A 165 -0.54 -15.09 5.60
C PHE A 165 -1.39 -15.48 6.82
N ILE A 166 -0.79 -15.56 8.01
CA ILE A 166 -1.50 -15.88 9.25
C ILE A 166 -2.57 -14.81 9.55
N GLY A 167 -2.21 -13.52 9.43
CA GLY A 167 -3.15 -12.42 9.67
C GLY A 167 -4.33 -12.44 8.69
N SER A 168 -4.09 -12.73 7.41
CA SER A 168 -5.14 -12.82 6.40
C SER A 168 -6.03 -14.06 6.61
N ALA A 169 -5.45 -15.21 6.97
CA ALA A 169 -6.21 -16.41 7.29
C ALA A 169 -7.09 -16.23 8.54
N LEU A 170 -6.56 -15.58 9.58
CA LEU A 170 -7.33 -15.22 10.77
C LEU A 170 -8.47 -14.26 10.42
N ALA A 171 -8.21 -13.27 9.58
CA ALA A 171 -9.21 -12.32 9.13
C ALA A 171 -10.36 -12.99 8.35
N GLU A 172 -10.06 -13.88 7.40
CA GLU A 172 -11.09 -14.64 6.69
C GLU A 172 -11.91 -15.52 7.65
N GLY A 173 -11.24 -16.16 8.63
CA GLY A 173 -11.93 -16.91 9.69
C GLY A 173 -12.87 -16.04 10.53
N MET A 174 -12.45 -14.83 10.89
CA MET A 174 -13.30 -13.87 11.63
C MET A 174 -14.57 -13.52 10.85
N ILE A 175 -14.46 -13.31 9.53
CA ILE A 175 -15.63 -13.01 8.69
C ILE A 175 -16.57 -14.21 8.65
N TYR A 176 -16.02 -15.41 8.42
CA TYR A 176 -16.80 -16.64 8.35
C TYR A 176 -17.61 -16.91 9.62
N PHE A 177 -17.03 -16.70 10.80
CA PHE A 177 -17.74 -16.93 12.07
C PHE A 177 -18.69 -15.80 12.47
N SER A 178 -18.53 -14.58 11.93
CA SER A 178 -19.30 -13.41 12.38
C SER A 178 -20.50 -13.08 11.48
N ILE A 179 -20.48 -13.51 10.22
CA ILE A 179 -21.55 -13.23 9.25
C ILE A 179 -22.34 -14.53 8.98
N PRO A 180 -23.69 -14.51 8.98
CA PRO A 180 -24.48 -15.70 8.69
C PRO A 180 -24.21 -16.28 7.29
N GLU A 181 -24.18 -17.62 7.21
CA GLU A 181 -23.87 -18.37 5.98
C GLU A 181 -24.74 -17.96 4.77
N LYS A 182 -26.01 -17.59 5.01
CA LYS A 182 -26.92 -17.14 3.94
C LYS A 182 -26.45 -15.90 3.18
N TYR A 183 -25.51 -15.13 3.73
CA TYR A 183 -24.94 -13.94 3.11
C TYR A 183 -23.50 -14.14 2.63
N ILE A 184 -22.86 -15.28 2.91
CA ILE A 184 -21.48 -15.54 2.51
C ILE A 184 -21.46 -16.52 1.34
N HIS A 185 -20.85 -16.11 0.24
CA HIS A 185 -20.44 -17.06 -0.80
C HIS A 185 -18.97 -17.43 -0.62
N TRP A 186 -18.76 -18.53 0.10
CA TRP A 186 -17.41 -19.02 0.36
C TRP A 186 -16.96 -19.99 -0.72
N ASP A 187 -15.87 -19.64 -1.39
CA ASP A 187 -15.08 -20.54 -2.23
C ASP A 187 -13.63 -20.57 -1.72
N TRP A 188 -13.12 -21.76 -1.43
CA TRP A 188 -11.78 -21.97 -0.91
C TRP A 188 -10.70 -21.54 -1.89
N LEU A 189 -10.88 -21.79 -3.19
CA LEU A 189 -9.90 -21.39 -4.21
C LEU A 189 -9.81 -19.87 -4.32
N GLN A 190 -10.97 -19.21 -4.27
CA GLN A 190 -11.05 -17.76 -4.27
C GLN A 190 -10.42 -17.15 -3.01
N THR A 191 -10.63 -17.77 -1.85
CA THR A 191 -10.03 -17.35 -0.57
C THR A 191 -8.50 -17.46 -0.62
N LEU A 192 -7.97 -18.57 -1.12
CA LEU A 192 -6.52 -18.73 -1.31
C LEU A 192 -5.96 -17.69 -2.29
N TYR A 193 -6.69 -17.39 -3.36
CA TYR A 193 -6.30 -16.37 -4.34
C TYR A 193 -6.28 -14.95 -3.74
N ALA A 194 -7.26 -14.62 -2.90
CA ALA A 194 -7.31 -13.38 -2.13
C ALA A 194 -6.11 -13.25 -1.17
N ILE A 195 -5.84 -14.28 -0.37
CA ILE A 195 -4.70 -14.31 0.56
C ILE A 195 -3.38 -14.17 -0.21
N PHE A 196 -3.22 -14.88 -1.34
CA PHE A 196 -2.06 -14.73 -2.21
C PHE A 196 -1.91 -13.29 -2.72
N SER A 197 -3.01 -12.67 -3.16
CA SER A 197 -3.02 -11.29 -3.67
C SER A 197 -2.64 -10.27 -2.59
N CYS A 198 -3.12 -10.49 -1.36
CA CYS A 198 -2.77 -9.69 -0.19
C CYS A 198 -1.27 -9.82 0.14
N CYS A 199 -0.77 -11.05 0.24
CA CYS A 199 0.65 -11.34 0.43
C CYS A 199 1.53 -10.70 -0.65
N LEU A 200 1.13 -10.78 -1.92
CA LEU A 200 1.87 -10.20 -3.04
C LEU A 200 1.93 -8.67 -2.95
N SER A 201 0.81 -8.02 -2.59
CA SER A 201 0.75 -6.56 -2.43
C SER A 201 1.67 -6.07 -1.32
N TYR A 202 1.62 -6.70 -0.15
CA TYR A 202 2.51 -6.36 0.96
C TYR A 202 3.98 -6.73 0.67
N TYR A 203 4.24 -7.84 -0.03
CA TYR A 203 5.59 -8.20 -0.44
C TYR A 203 6.20 -7.18 -1.41
N PHE A 204 5.40 -6.67 -2.35
CA PHE A 204 5.82 -5.57 -3.22
C PHE A 204 6.24 -4.32 -2.43
N LEU A 205 5.42 -3.90 -1.46
CA LEU A 205 5.73 -2.76 -0.59
C LEU A 205 6.98 -3.00 0.25
N PHE A 206 7.13 -4.20 0.81
CA PHE A 206 8.33 -4.58 1.56
C PHE A 206 9.60 -4.46 0.72
N VAL A 207 9.57 -4.96 -0.53
CA VAL A 207 10.72 -4.90 -1.43
C VAL A 207 11.08 -3.46 -1.80
N ILE A 208 10.10 -2.57 -1.98
CA ILE A 208 10.35 -1.12 -2.12
C ILE A 208 11.07 -0.60 -0.87
N GLY A 209 10.59 -0.97 0.32
CA GLY A 209 11.22 -0.63 1.59
C GLY A 209 12.68 -1.07 1.64
N VAL A 210 12.97 -2.33 1.29
CA VAL A 210 14.34 -2.85 1.22
C VAL A 210 15.22 -2.04 0.28
N PHE A 211 14.72 -1.73 -0.92
CA PHE A 211 15.44 -0.91 -1.89
C PHE A 211 15.79 0.48 -1.32
N LEU A 212 14.80 1.16 -0.74
CA LEU A 212 14.99 2.45 -0.08
C LEU A 212 15.98 2.35 1.09
N GLY A 213 15.96 1.27 1.86
CA GLY A 213 16.87 1.02 2.97
C GLY A 213 18.32 0.82 2.56
N VAL A 214 18.56 0.38 1.32
CA VAL A 214 19.89 0.26 0.73
C VAL A 214 20.41 1.61 0.22
N ILE A 215 19.55 2.41 -0.42
CA ILE A 215 20.00 3.64 -1.10
C ILE A 215 19.99 4.90 -0.22
N LEU A 216 19.10 4.96 0.78
CA LEU A 216 19.00 6.12 1.68
C LEU A 216 20.01 5.99 2.82
N GLY A 217 20.68 7.09 3.14
CA GLY A 217 21.79 7.10 4.09
C GLY A 217 21.59 7.97 5.31
N ASN A 218 20.62 8.90 5.33
CA ASN A 218 20.47 9.88 6.41
C ASN A 218 19.36 9.50 7.40
N LEU A 219 19.63 9.64 8.70
CA LEU A 219 18.76 9.21 9.81
C LEU A 219 17.42 9.95 9.86
N PHE A 220 17.40 11.23 9.49
CA PHE A 220 16.20 12.05 9.54
C PHE A 220 15.39 11.93 8.25
N THR A 221 16.05 12.10 7.11
CA THR A 221 15.35 12.11 5.82
C THR A 221 14.92 10.71 5.37
N GLY A 222 15.62 9.65 5.78
CA GLY A 222 15.27 8.27 5.43
C GLY A 222 13.84 7.89 5.86
N PRO A 223 13.53 7.95 7.17
CA PRO A 223 12.17 7.72 7.67
C PRO A 223 11.11 8.67 7.09
N MET A 224 11.46 9.94 6.85
CA MET A 224 10.53 10.88 6.19
C MET A 224 10.16 10.43 4.77
N ILE A 225 11.12 9.93 3.99
CA ILE A 225 10.85 9.39 2.65
C ILE A 225 9.97 8.14 2.73
N ILE A 226 10.14 7.30 3.76
CA ILE A 226 9.24 6.15 3.97
C ILE A 226 7.80 6.61 4.19
N ALA A 227 7.57 7.55 5.13
CA ALA A 227 6.24 8.11 5.37
C ALA A 227 5.66 8.76 4.11
N PHE A 228 6.48 9.50 3.36
CA PHE A 228 6.09 10.14 2.12
C PHE A 228 5.69 9.13 1.04
N VAL A 229 6.46 8.06 0.85
CA VAL A 229 6.14 6.99 -0.12
C VAL A 229 4.85 6.25 0.29
N SER A 230 4.63 6.00 1.57
CA SER A 230 3.36 5.42 2.06
C SER A 230 2.15 6.29 1.74
N LEU A 231 2.30 7.61 1.95
CA LEU A 231 1.25 8.59 1.62
C LEU A 231 1.03 8.67 0.12
N LEU A 232 2.08 8.78 -0.69
CA LEU A 232 1.99 8.80 -2.15
C LEU A 232 1.33 7.54 -2.71
N TYR A 233 1.68 6.36 -2.19
CA TYR A 233 1.06 5.11 -2.61
C TYR A 233 -0.45 5.11 -2.31
N THR A 234 -0.84 5.58 -1.12
CA THR A 234 -2.24 5.70 -0.72
C THR A 234 -3.00 6.67 -1.63
N LEU A 235 -2.44 7.85 -1.91
CA LEU A 235 -3.04 8.84 -2.82
C LEU A 235 -3.15 8.31 -4.25
N PHE A 236 -2.11 7.61 -4.74
CA PHE A 236 -2.12 7.00 -6.07
C PHE A 236 -3.27 6.00 -6.19
N GLN A 237 -3.41 5.10 -5.22
CA GLN A 237 -4.47 4.10 -5.19
C GLN A 237 -5.88 4.73 -5.11
N GLN A 238 -6.07 5.82 -4.36
CA GLN A 238 -7.33 6.59 -4.36
C GLN A 238 -7.60 7.26 -5.72
N SER A 239 -6.56 7.75 -6.38
CA SER A 239 -6.70 8.42 -7.68
C SER A 239 -7.06 7.48 -8.82
N ILE A 240 -6.73 6.18 -8.72
CA ILE A 240 -6.98 5.19 -9.78
C ILE A 240 -8.48 5.01 -10.09
N VAL A 241 -9.36 5.15 -9.09
CA VAL A 241 -10.83 5.04 -9.22
C VAL A 241 -11.41 6.01 -10.26
N PHE A 242 -10.66 7.05 -10.64
CA PHE A 242 -11.10 8.08 -11.58
C PHE A 242 -10.59 7.87 -13.00
N TYR A 243 -9.85 6.78 -13.23
CA TYR A 243 -9.34 6.37 -14.53
C TYR A 243 -9.95 5.01 -14.87
N PRO A 244 -11.12 4.95 -15.54
CA PRO A 244 -11.92 3.72 -15.68
C PRO A 244 -11.11 2.52 -16.21
N HIS A 245 -10.31 2.75 -17.26
CA HIS A 245 -9.47 1.70 -17.85
C HIS A 245 -8.30 1.25 -16.97
N TRP A 246 -7.89 2.09 -16.02
CA TRP A 246 -6.81 1.78 -15.08
C TRP A 246 -7.40 1.14 -13.81
N GLU A 247 -8.57 1.59 -13.34
CA GLU A 247 -9.27 1.00 -12.20
C GLU A 247 -9.52 -0.50 -12.39
N ASP A 248 -9.94 -0.89 -13.60
CA ASP A 248 -10.24 -2.28 -13.99
C ASP A 248 -9.16 -3.30 -13.61
N TRP A 249 -7.90 -2.87 -13.54
CA TRP A 249 -6.80 -3.75 -13.19
C TRP A 249 -5.79 -3.18 -12.20
N LEU A 250 -5.47 -1.88 -12.17
CA LEU A 250 -4.57 -1.28 -11.18
C LEU A 250 -5.26 -1.02 -9.83
N GLY A 251 -6.59 -0.86 -9.84
CA GLY A 251 -7.41 -0.64 -8.63
C GLY A 251 -7.65 -1.92 -7.84
N THR A 252 -7.17 -3.06 -8.32
CA THR A 252 -7.37 -4.37 -7.68
C THR A 252 -6.27 -4.73 -6.68
N ALA A 253 -5.49 -3.75 -6.20
CA ALA A 253 -4.54 -3.97 -5.12
C ALA A 253 -5.30 -4.41 -3.86
N VAL A 254 -4.85 -5.50 -3.24
CA VAL A 254 -5.52 -6.08 -2.07
C VAL A 254 -4.63 -5.86 -0.86
N HIS A 255 -5.09 -5.03 0.07
CA HIS A 255 -4.38 -4.76 1.34
C HIS A 255 -5.15 -5.25 2.56
N ASP A 256 -6.32 -5.84 2.33
CA ASP A 256 -7.22 -6.35 3.35
C ASP A 256 -7.62 -7.77 3.01
N ALA A 257 -8.10 -8.52 4.02
CA ALA A 257 -8.79 -9.77 3.78
C ALA A 257 -10.09 -9.46 3.05
N ALA A 258 -10.03 -9.54 1.73
CA ALA A 258 -11.14 -9.34 0.84
C ALA A 258 -11.24 -10.58 -0.03
N PHE A 259 -12.45 -11.13 -0.17
CA PHE A 259 -12.71 -12.28 -1.04
C PHE A 259 -12.35 -12.04 -2.52
N ASN A 260 -12.03 -10.81 -2.91
CA ASN A 260 -11.57 -10.48 -4.26
C ASN A 260 -10.05 -10.47 -4.32
N GLY A 261 -9.49 -11.27 -5.22
CA GLY A 261 -8.07 -11.21 -5.53
C GLY A 261 -7.74 -10.14 -6.58
N MET A 262 -6.44 -9.94 -6.77
CA MET A 262 -5.88 -8.96 -7.70
C MET A 262 -6.13 -9.36 -9.16
N HIS A 263 -6.16 -8.40 -10.07
CA HIS A 263 -6.24 -8.66 -11.50
C HIS A 263 -4.91 -9.27 -12.02
N PRO A 264 -4.92 -10.26 -12.94
CA PRO A 264 -3.71 -10.91 -13.43
C PRO A 264 -2.64 -9.95 -14.00
N LYS A 265 -3.07 -8.90 -14.72
CA LYS A 265 -2.14 -7.85 -15.23
C LYS A 265 -1.39 -7.13 -14.10
N GLN A 266 -2.05 -6.88 -12.97
CA GLN A 266 -1.42 -6.24 -11.82
C GLN A 266 -0.48 -7.21 -11.09
N ILE A 267 -0.80 -8.50 -11.02
CA ILE A 267 0.11 -9.54 -10.52
C ILE A 267 1.40 -9.56 -11.34
N ILE A 268 1.29 -9.54 -12.67
CA ILE A 268 2.45 -9.50 -13.58
C ILE A 268 3.27 -8.23 -13.31
N LEU A 269 2.62 -7.06 -13.25
CA LEU A 269 3.29 -5.80 -12.96
C LEU A 269 4.05 -5.83 -11.63
N TYR A 270 3.40 -6.27 -10.55
CA TYR A 270 4.02 -6.35 -9.23
C TYR A 270 5.20 -7.31 -9.23
N THR A 271 5.07 -8.46 -9.90
CA THR A 271 6.16 -9.45 -10.02
C THR A 271 7.37 -8.87 -10.75
N LEU A 272 7.16 -8.15 -11.85
CA LEU A 272 8.24 -7.47 -12.59
C LEU A 272 8.92 -6.39 -11.75
N LEU A 273 8.13 -5.56 -11.07
CA LEU A 273 8.67 -4.49 -10.21
C LEU A 273 9.41 -5.05 -8.99
N ILE A 274 8.91 -6.13 -8.39
CA ILE A 274 9.60 -6.87 -7.32
C ILE A 274 10.95 -7.36 -7.84
N ALA A 275 10.99 -8.04 -8.99
CA ALA A 275 12.24 -8.56 -9.55
C ALA A 275 13.24 -7.43 -9.84
N ALA A 276 12.79 -6.32 -10.43
CA ALA A 276 13.61 -5.15 -10.69
C ALA A 276 14.17 -4.53 -9.40
N CYS A 277 13.31 -4.29 -8.41
CA CYS A 277 13.73 -3.70 -7.13
C CYS A 277 14.67 -4.62 -6.35
N LEU A 278 14.46 -5.94 -6.37
CA LEU A 278 15.36 -6.91 -5.74
C LEU A 278 16.72 -6.95 -6.43
N PHE A 279 16.72 -6.94 -7.77
CA PHE A 279 17.95 -6.88 -8.54
C PHE A 279 18.74 -5.62 -8.19
N LEU A 280 18.10 -4.45 -8.21
CA LEU A 280 18.71 -3.17 -7.85
C LEU A 280 19.19 -3.17 -6.39
N SER A 281 18.38 -3.65 -5.45
CA SER A 281 18.75 -3.72 -4.02
C SER A 281 20.01 -4.53 -3.81
N ASN A 282 20.09 -5.72 -4.41
CA ASN A 282 21.27 -6.58 -4.33
C ASN A 282 22.49 -5.94 -5.02
N HIS A 283 22.29 -5.32 -6.19
CA HIS A 283 23.34 -4.62 -6.93
C HIS A 283 23.95 -3.46 -6.14
N TYR A 284 23.12 -2.64 -5.50
CA TYR A 284 23.57 -1.51 -4.68
C TYR A 284 24.16 -1.96 -3.35
N TYR A 285 23.57 -2.96 -2.69
CA TYR A 285 24.09 -3.48 -1.41
C TYR A 285 25.51 -4.02 -1.55
N GLN A 286 25.84 -4.68 -2.67
CA GLN A 286 27.19 -5.16 -2.92
C GLN A 286 28.22 -4.02 -3.03
N ARG A 287 27.80 -2.84 -3.49
CA ARG A 287 28.66 -1.65 -3.66
C ARG A 287 28.54 -0.62 -2.53
N LEU A 288 27.90 -0.99 -1.41
CA LEU A 288 27.77 -0.11 -0.25
C LEU A 288 29.17 0.33 0.23
N SER A 289 29.40 1.64 0.30
CA SER A 289 30.59 2.19 0.96
C SER A 289 30.22 2.68 2.36
N LEU A 290 31.14 2.51 3.31
CA LEU A 290 30.98 3.04 4.67
C LEU A 290 31.32 4.55 4.73
N GLU A 291 32.00 5.09 3.72
CA GLU A 291 32.47 6.47 3.66
C GLU A 291 31.36 7.48 3.35
N THR A 292 30.28 7.05 2.69
CA THR A 292 29.13 7.90 2.36
C THR A 292 28.04 7.88 3.44
N ASN A 293 28.33 7.32 4.61
CA ASN A 293 27.36 7.20 5.70
C ASN A 293 26.95 8.58 6.23
N GLY A 294 25.66 8.90 6.14
CA GLY A 294 25.10 10.20 6.53
C GLY A 294 24.67 11.08 5.36
N GLN A 295 25.06 10.74 4.12
CA GLN A 295 24.49 11.38 2.94
C GLN A 295 23.02 11.02 2.74
N PHE A 296 22.22 11.92 2.15
CA PHE A 296 20.80 11.69 1.84
C PHE A 296 20.65 10.41 1.01
N LEU A 297 21.35 10.35 -0.12
CA LEU A 297 21.55 9.15 -0.93
C LEU A 297 22.99 8.67 -0.76
N GLN A 298 23.16 7.37 -0.55
CA GLN A 298 24.48 6.73 -0.42
C GLN A 298 25.26 6.70 -1.74
N PHE A 299 24.54 6.79 -2.86
CA PHE A 299 25.08 6.75 -4.21
C PHE A 299 24.79 8.08 -4.91
N SER A 300 25.84 8.82 -5.27
CA SER A 300 25.72 10.17 -5.84
C SER A 300 25.04 10.20 -7.22
N HIS A 301 25.24 9.17 -8.04
CA HIS A 301 24.63 9.07 -9.37
C HIS A 301 23.11 8.84 -9.32
N LEU A 302 22.55 8.44 -8.18
CA LEU A 302 21.10 8.30 -7.98
C LEU A 302 20.40 9.62 -7.69
N LYS A 303 21.12 10.73 -7.48
CA LYS A 303 20.51 12.04 -7.15
C LYS A 303 19.55 12.52 -8.25
N LEU A 304 20.00 12.52 -9.51
CA LEU A 304 19.16 12.97 -10.62
C LEU A 304 17.94 12.05 -10.84
N PRO A 305 18.09 10.71 -10.93
CA PRO A 305 16.93 9.81 -10.98
C PRO A 305 15.96 10.02 -9.82
N ALA A 306 16.45 10.11 -8.57
CA ALA A 306 15.61 10.32 -7.41
C ALA A 306 14.85 11.65 -7.45
N PHE A 307 15.52 12.74 -7.86
CA PHE A 307 14.91 14.04 -8.04
C PHE A 307 13.79 14.01 -9.10
N LEU A 308 14.04 13.40 -10.26
CA LEU A 308 13.07 13.28 -11.33
C LEU A 308 11.87 12.42 -10.90
N THR A 309 12.13 11.27 -10.28
CA THR A 309 11.06 10.39 -9.80
C THR A 309 10.23 11.06 -8.72
N MET A 310 10.85 11.69 -7.71
CA MET A 310 10.11 12.44 -6.68
C MET A 310 9.29 13.57 -7.30
N SER A 311 9.88 14.38 -8.18
CA SER A 311 9.19 15.52 -8.79
C SER A 311 8.00 15.07 -9.65
N ILE A 312 8.23 14.16 -10.60
CA ILE A 312 7.24 13.73 -11.57
C ILE A 312 6.15 12.90 -10.89
N ALA A 313 6.50 11.90 -10.08
CA ALA A 313 5.52 11.02 -9.45
C ALA A 313 4.63 11.79 -8.48
N THR A 314 5.21 12.65 -7.63
CA THR A 314 4.45 13.45 -6.66
C THR A 314 3.49 14.39 -7.38
N THR A 315 3.96 15.05 -8.44
CA THR A 315 3.12 15.96 -9.23
C THR A 315 1.97 15.20 -9.87
N LEU A 316 2.24 14.10 -10.58
CA LEU A 316 1.19 13.34 -11.26
C LEU A 316 0.15 12.82 -10.27
N ILE A 317 0.56 12.33 -9.10
CA ILE A 317 -0.35 11.80 -8.08
C ILE A 317 -1.18 12.93 -7.45
N ILE A 318 -0.54 14.03 -7.06
CA ILE A 318 -1.25 15.14 -6.39
C ILE A 318 -2.18 15.85 -7.36
N ILE A 319 -1.78 16.11 -8.60
CA ILE A 319 -2.65 16.71 -9.62
C ILE A 319 -3.85 15.79 -9.91
N SER A 320 -3.61 14.47 -10.05
CA SER A 320 -4.69 13.51 -10.25
C SER A 320 -5.68 13.52 -9.08
N TYR A 321 -5.18 13.60 -7.84
CA TYR A 321 -6.02 13.70 -6.65
C TYR A 321 -6.81 15.01 -6.55
N ILE A 322 -6.20 16.14 -6.91
CA ILE A 322 -6.84 17.47 -6.86
C ILE A 322 -7.91 17.60 -7.95
N ARG A 323 -7.63 17.15 -9.18
CA ARG A 323 -8.61 17.11 -10.28
C ARG A 323 -9.87 16.35 -9.91
N VAL A 324 -9.73 15.38 -9.04
CA VAL A 324 -10.80 14.54 -8.55
C VAL A 324 -11.61 15.23 -7.45
N SER A 325 -10.96 15.97 -6.54
CA SER A 325 -11.63 16.65 -5.42
C SER A 325 -12.22 18.01 -5.79
N SER A 326 -11.74 18.61 -6.89
CA SER A 326 -12.17 19.92 -7.38
C SER A 326 -12.50 19.83 -8.87
N TYR A 327 -13.72 20.23 -9.26
CA TYR A 327 -14.10 20.34 -10.67
C TYR A 327 -13.25 21.44 -11.33
N ILE A 328 -12.07 21.08 -11.83
CA ILE A 328 -11.18 22.01 -12.53
C ILE A 328 -11.92 22.51 -13.76
N THR A 329 -12.33 23.77 -13.72
CA THR A 329 -13.17 24.38 -14.76
C THR A 329 -12.70 25.79 -15.13
N HIS A 330 -11.85 26.40 -14.31
CA HIS A 330 -11.40 27.78 -14.51
C HIS A 330 -9.89 27.85 -14.77
N LEU A 331 -9.46 28.88 -15.50
CA LEU A 331 -8.04 29.19 -15.77
C LEU A 331 -7.21 29.25 -14.47
N GLY A 332 -7.80 29.77 -13.38
CA GLY A 332 -7.17 29.85 -12.07
C GLY A 332 -6.74 28.49 -11.49
N ASP A 333 -7.48 27.42 -11.78
CA ASP A 333 -7.15 26.06 -11.32
C ASP A 333 -5.87 25.55 -12.00
N TYR A 334 -5.69 25.85 -13.29
CA TYR A 334 -4.48 25.50 -14.03
C TYR A 334 -3.25 26.27 -13.54
N ILE A 335 -3.42 27.55 -13.20
CA ILE A 335 -2.36 28.37 -12.61
C ILE A 335 -1.96 27.81 -11.24
N TYR A 336 -2.95 27.44 -10.41
CA TYR A 336 -2.70 26.81 -9.11
C TYR A 336 -1.93 25.50 -9.24
N LEU A 337 -2.33 24.61 -10.16
CA LEU A 337 -1.62 23.34 -10.41
C LEU A 337 -0.19 23.56 -10.92
N PHE A 338 0.02 24.59 -11.75
CA PHE A 338 1.36 24.94 -12.22
C PHE A 338 2.26 25.45 -11.09
N ILE A 339 1.74 26.32 -10.22
CA ILE A 339 2.47 26.78 -9.02
C ILE A 339 2.79 25.60 -8.10
N LEU A 340 1.84 24.69 -7.89
CA LEU A 340 2.03 23.50 -7.08
C LEU A 340 3.13 22.59 -7.66
N PHE A 341 3.16 22.39 -8.98
CA PHE A 341 4.24 21.69 -9.67
C PHE A 341 5.61 22.33 -9.43
N LEU A 342 5.71 23.67 -9.53
CA LEU A 342 6.94 24.40 -9.25
C LEU A 342 7.39 24.25 -7.79
N LEU A 343 6.45 24.26 -6.84
CA LEU A 343 6.76 24.04 -5.42
C LEU A 343 7.23 22.60 -5.15
N ILE A 344 6.57 21.60 -5.72
CA ILE A 344 6.96 20.18 -5.57
C ILE A 344 8.35 19.93 -6.16
N THR A 345 8.62 20.47 -7.36
CA THR A 345 9.94 20.35 -8.00
C THR A 345 11.01 21.07 -7.18
N MET A 346 10.74 22.28 -6.67
CA MET A 346 11.66 22.99 -5.78
C MET A 346 11.96 22.21 -4.50
N LEU A 347 10.93 21.69 -3.81
CA LEU A 347 11.08 20.89 -2.60
C LEU A 347 11.87 19.60 -2.86
N SER A 348 11.61 18.92 -3.98
CA SER A 348 12.35 17.73 -4.39
C SER A 348 13.83 18.05 -4.61
N ALA A 349 14.14 19.19 -5.23
CA ALA A 349 15.51 19.64 -5.44
C ALA A 349 16.20 19.93 -4.11
N VAL A 350 15.52 20.62 -3.18
CA VAL A 350 16.05 20.89 -1.83
C VAL A 350 16.34 19.57 -1.12
N ILE A 351 15.40 18.64 -1.04
CA ILE A 351 15.58 17.38 -0.31
C ILE A 351 16.78 16.58 -0.85
N VAL A 352 16.91 16.47 -2.19
CA VAL A 352 17.95 15.66 -2.83
C VAL A 352 19.32 16.33 -2.80
N TYR A 353 19.38 17.66 -3.00
CA TYR A 353 20.63 18.39 -3.22
C TYR A 353 21.09 19.24 -2.02
N TYR A 354 20.29 19.39 -0.95
CA TYR A 354 20.60 20.23 0.21
C TYR A 354 22.01 20.03 0.76
N GLN A 355 22.41 18.78 1.03
CA GLN A 355 23.76 18.48 1.55
C GLN A 355 24.87 18.85 0.56
N THR A 356 24.60 18.72 -0.75
CA THR A 356 25.58 19.10 -1.79
C THR A 356 25.77 20.62 -1.82
N TRP A 357 24.69 21.38 -1.61
CA TRP A 357 24.74 22.84 -1.52
C TRP A 357 25.44 23.31 -0.25
N LEU A 358 25.15 22.71 0.91
CA LEU A 358 25.83 23.00 2.16
C LEU A 358 27.34 22.78 2.06
N ASN A 359 27.78 21.64 1.52
CA ASN A 359 29.20 21.35 1.39
C ASN A 359 29.91 22.34 0.45
N ARG A 360 29.26 22.72 -0.65
CA ARG A 360 29.80 23.76 -1.55
C ARG A 360 29.87 25.13 -0.89
N TRP A 361 28.91 25.47 -0.05
CA TRP A 361 28.90 26.73 0.70
C TRP A 361 30.01 26.77 1.76
N ALA A 362 30.19 25.68 2.52
CA ALA A 362 31.28 25.54 3.49
C ALA A 362 32.66 25.69 2.83
N MET A 363 32.91 24.99 1.71
CA MET A 363 34.16 25.11 0.95
C MET A 363 34.42 26.53 0.41
N ARG A 364 33.37 27.29 0.07
CA ARG A 364 33.52 28.70 -0.35
C ARG A 364 33.85 29.60 0.82
N LYS A 365 33.30 29.33 2.00
CA LYS A 365 33.60 30.08 3.22
C LYS A 365 35.06 29.89 3.63
N GLU A 366 35.56 28.66 3.60
CA GLU A 366 36.97 28.33 3.91
C GLU A 366 37.97 28.91 2.91
N ARG A 367 37.58 29.17 1.66
CA ARG A 367 38.45 29.84 0.66
C ARG A 367 38.51 31.36 0.82
N ASN A 368 37.56 31.95 1.54
CA ASN A 368 37.44 33.40 1.71
C ASN A 368 37.91 33.87 3.12
N THR A 369 38.40 32.94 3.94
CA THR A 369 39.08 33.15 5.22
C THR A 369 40.52 32.71 5.08
#